data_AF-A0A9D0W1G7-F1
#
_entry.id   AF-A0A9D0W1G7-F1
#
_cell.length_a   1.000
_cell.length_b   1.000
_cell.length_c   1.000
_cell.angle_alpha   90.00
_cell.angle_beta   90.00
_cell.angle_gamma   90.00
#
_symmetry.space_group_name_H-M   'P 1'
#
loop_
_entity.id
_entity.type
_entity.pdbx_description
1 polymer ?
#
loop_
_entity_poly.entity_id
_entity_poly.type
_entity_poly.pdbx_seq_one_letter_code
_entity_poly.pdbx_strand_id
1 'polypeptide(L)'
;ASRFPLPQQADQARGARRIGLGVTGLADALIMLGLHYGEAPARRQAADIMRVICEAAYRTSIGLAAEKGSFPFFEPGAYLRSAFLAGLPADIRDGIATSGIRNSHLTAIAPSGTISLLAGNLSSGIEPVFDFRYRRRVLNSEGAYESFEVEDYAWRLWRRLKGEVPTPACFVDARSLSPQAHLDMQAALQPWVDNAISKTINVPADYPYEEFSGLYGKAYRAGVKGCTTYRPVPMRGAVLVAGGGAGISTDETGPHCCSIEREAD
;
A
#
# COMPACT_ATOMS: atom_id res chain seq x y z
N ALA A 1 -0.83 -16.20 22.45
CA ALA A 1 0.45 -15.52 22.19
C ALA A 1 1.02 -16.01 20.86
N SER A 2 1.66 -15.14 20.07
CA SER A 2 2.26 -15.51 18.78
C SER A 2 3.38 -16.54 18.96
N ARG A 3 3.47 -17.52 18.05
CA ARG A 3 4.52 -18.55 18.03
C ARG A 3 5.57 -18.15 17.00
N PHE A 4 6.78 -17.86 17.44
CA PHE A 4 7.89 -17.47 16.58
C PHE A 4 8.77 -18.69 16.27
N PRO A 5 9.22 -18.88 15.02
CA PRO A 5 10.07 -20.01 14.64
C PRO A 5 11.49 -19.91 15.21
N LEU A 6 12.00 -18.70 15.44
CA LEU A 6 13.34 -18.46 15.99
C LEU A 6 13.29 -17.63 17.29
N PRO A 7 14.11 -17.95 18.31
CA PRO A 7 14.19 -17.17 19.54
C PRO A 7 14.48 -15.67 19.29
N GLN A 8 15.40 -15.36 18.38
CA GLN A 8 15.79 -13.99 18.04
C GLN A 8 14.63 -13.16 17.49
N GLN A 9 13.72 -13.78 16.73
CA GLN A 9 12.50 -13.13 16.24
C GLN A 9 11.52 -12.86 17.38
N ALA A 10 11.41 -13.79 18.33
CA ALA A 10 10.58 -13.62 19.51
C ALA A 10 11.08 -12.46 20.39
N ASP A 11 12.39 -12.38 20.59
CA ASP A 11 13.03 -11.31 21.37
C ASP A 11 12.84 -9.95 20.71
N GLN A 12 13.05 -9.85 19.39
CA GLN A 12 12.78 -8.63 18.65
C GLN A 12 11.31 -8.21 18.70
N ALA A 13 10.38 -9.14 18.46
CA ALA A 13 8.95 -8.83 18.48
C ALA A 13 8.48 -8.35 19.86
N ARG A 14 8.95 -8.99 20.94
CA ARG A 14 8.60 -8.60 22.32
C ARG A 14 9.28 -7.31 22.74
N GLY A 15 10.52 -7.10 22.33
CA GLY A 15 11.32 -5.93 22.69
C GLY A 15 10.87 -4.65 21.98
N ALA A 16 10.61 -4.74 20.67
CA ALA A 16 10.20 -3.57 19.88
C ALA A 16 8.68 -3.36 19.87
N ARG A 17 7.88 -4.41 20.10
CA ARG A 17 6.40 -4.38 20.01
C ARG A 17 5.90 -3.72 18.71
N ARG A 18 6.62 -3.93 17.61
CA ARG A 18 6.34 -3.31 16.32
C ARG A 18 4.99 -3.80 15.79
N ILE A 19 4.16 -2.87 15.34
CA ILE A 19 2.93 -3.16 14.60
C ILE A 19 2.93 -2.35 13.29
N GLY A 20 1.97 -2.63 12.41
CA GLY A 20 1.82 -1.94 11.13
C GLY A 20 0.36 -1.79 10.78
N LEU A 21 -0.25 -0.70 11.22
CA LEU A 21 -1.59 -0.28 10.81
C LEU A 21 -1.50 0.37 9.44
N GLY A 22 -2.33 -0.08 8.51
CA GLY A 22 -2.44 0.50 7.18
C GLY A 22 -3.88 0.60 6.71
N VAL A 23 -4.04 0.92 5.43
CA VAL A 23 -5.33 1.07 4.77
C VAL A 23 -5.41 0.16 3.56
N THR A 24 -6.62 -0.10 3.09
CA THR A 24 -6.93 -0.68 1.78
C THR A 24 -8.16 0.04 1.23
N GLY A 25 -8.40 -0.01 -0.08
CA GLY A 25 -9.57 0.62 -0.68
C GLY A 25 -9.47 2.13 -0.82
N LEU A 26 -8.24 2.69 -0.85
CA LEU A 26 -8.07 4.14 -0.97
C LEU A 26 -8.65 4.68 -2.29
N ALA A 27 -8.40 4.00 -3.41
CA ALA A 27 -8.90 4.48 -4.71
C ALA A 27 -10.42 4.42 -4.78
N ASP A 28 -11.04 3.36 -4.25
CA ASP A 28 -12.48 3.24 -4.14
C ASP A 28 -13.08 4.38 -3.33
N ALA A 29 -12.49 4.70 -2.17
CA ALA A 29 -12.93 5.79 -1.32
C ALA A 29 -12.84 7.14 -2.05
N LEU A 30 -11.74 7.38 -2.77
CA LEU A 30 -11.57 8.60 -3.57
C LEU A 30 -12.60 8.69 -4.70
N ILE A 31 -12.88 7.60 -5.41
CA ILE A 31 -13.92 7.51 -6.43
C ILE A 31 -15.30 7.85 -5.83
N MET A 32 -15.64 7.28 -4.67
CA MET A 32 -16.90 7.54 -3.97
C MET A 32 -17.04 9.00 -3.50
N LEU A 33 -15.92 9.68 -3.23
CA LEU A 33 -15.87 11.11 -2.94
C LEU A 33 -15.86 11.99 -4.21
N GLY A 34 -15.87 11.38 -5.41
CA GLY A 34 -15.78 12.11 -6.68
C GLY A 34 -14.39 12.68 -6.99
N LEU A 35 -13.34 12.17 -6.35
CA LEU A 35 -11.97 12.68 -6.46
C LEU A 35 -11.14 11.86 -7.43
N HIS A 36 -10.50 12.52 -8.39
CA HIS A 36 -9.59 11.89 -9.35
C HIS A 36 -8.24 11.58 -8.67
N TYR A 37 -7.86 10.30 -8.62
CA TYR A 37 -6.68 9.80 -7.88
C TYR A 37 -5.38 10.59 -8.18
N GLY A 38 -5.14 10.92 -9.46
CA GLY A 38 -3.93 11.64 -9.89
C GLY A 38 -3.87 13.13 -9.54
N GLU A 39 -4.89 13.72 -8.92
CA GLU A 39 -4.99 15.15 -8.70
C GLU A 39 -4.72 15.57 -7.25
N ALA A 40 -4.39 16.86 -7.07
CA ALA A 40 -4.07 17.42 -5.76
C ALA A 40 -5.19 17.29 -4.71
N PRO A 41 -6.49 17.45 -5.04
CA PRO A 41 -7.56 17.23 -4.07
C PRO A 41 -7.58 15.80 -3.49
N ALA A 42 -7.40 14.78 -4.34
CA ALA A 42 -7.33 13.38 -3.90
C ALA A 42 -6.13 13.13 -2.98
N ARG A 43 -4.95 13.68 -3.34
CA ARG A 43 -3.74 13.54 -2.51
C ARG A 43 -3.89 14.19 -1.14
N ARG A 44 -4.51 15.38 -1.05
CA ARG A 44 -4.80 16.03 0.23
C ARG A 44 -5.75 15.19 1.08
N GLN A 45 -6.83 14.70 0.48
CA GLN A 45 -7.79 13.84 1.17
C GLN A 45 -7.14 12.56 1.70
N ALA A 46 -6.28 11.91 0.89
CA ALA A 46 -5.59 10.71 1.28
C ALA A 46 -4.56 10.95 2.40
N ALA A 47 -3.82 12.08 2.34
CA ALA A 47 -2.93 12.50 3.40
C ALA A 47 -3.68 12.78 4.71
N ASP A 48 -4.84 13.45 4.65
CA ASP A 48 -5.67 13.71 5.83
C ASP A 48 -6.22 12.43 6.47
N ILE A 49 -6.68 11.47 5.66
CA ILE A 49 -7.11 10.15 6.15
C ILE A 49 -5.96 9.47 6.89
N MET A 50 -4.77 9.41 6.27
CA MET A 50 -3.61 8.76 6.89
C MET A 50 -3.13 9.50 8.14
N ARG A 51 -3.19 10.84 8.15
CA ARG A 51 -2.89 11.66 9.32
C ARG A 51 -3.78 11.29 10.51
N VAL A 52 -5.10 11.22 10.30
CA VAL A 52 -6.05 10.86 11.36
C VAL A 52 -5.73 9.47 11.93
N ILE A 53 -5.43 8.50 11.06
CA ILE A 53 -5.02 7.15 11.48
C ILE A 53 -3.73 7.17 12.29
N CYS A 54 -2.71 7.88 11.79
CA CYS A 54 -1.41 8.00 12.44
C CYS A 54 -1.54 8.61 13.83
N GLU A 55 -2.17 9.79 13.93
CA GLU A 55 -2.33 10.49 15.19
C GLU A 55 -3.14 9.66 16.21
N ALA A 56 -4.23 9.03 15.77
CA ALA A 56 -5.03 8.16 16.64
C ALA A 56 -4.23 6.96 17.15
N ALA A 57 -3.43 6.32 16.28
CA ALA A 57 -2.57 5.21 16.66
C ALA A 57 -1.53 5.63 17.71
N TYR A 58 -0.87 6.77 17.51
CA TYR A 58 0.13 7.29 18.44
C TYR A 58 -0.47 7.66 19.79
N ARG A 59 -1.58 8.41 19.82
CA ARG A 59 -2.30 8.73 21.06
C ARG A 59 -2.75 7.49 21.81
N THR A 60 -3.23 6.47 21.09
CA THR A 60 -3.62 5.19 21.70
C THR A 60 -2.42 4.44 22.27
N SER A 61 -1.29 4.41 21.58
CA SER A 61 -0.08 3.74 22.06
C SER A 61 0.54 4.44 23.26
N ILE A 62 0.43 5.77 23.37
CA ILE A 62 0.78 6.53 24.58
C ILE A 62 -0.13 6.14 25.74
N GLY A 63 -1.45 6.10 25.54
CA GLY A 63 -2.39 5.66 26.59
C GLY A 63 -2.11 4.23 27.07
N LEU A 64 -1.79 3.32 26.14
CA LEU A 64 -1.38 1.95 26.48
C LEU A 64 -0.03 1.90 27.22
N ALA A 65 0.87 2.84 26.97
CA ALA A 65 2.14 2.94 27.70
C ALA A 65 1.91 3.40 29.15
N ALA A 66 0.99 4.34 29.37
CA ALA A 66 0.60 4.76 30.71
C ALA A 66 -0.02 3.61 31.52
N GLU A 67 -0.86 2.78 30.88
CA GLU A 67 -1.52 1.64 31.54
C GLU A 67 -0.57 0.44 31.74
N LYS A 68 0.28 0.11 30.75
CA LYS A 68 0.99 -1.18 30.68
C LYS A 68 2.51 -1.06 30.58
N GLY A 69 3.06 0.15 30.60
CA GLY A 69 4.47 0.46 30.34
C GLY A 69 4.81 0.55 28.85
N SER A 70 5.95 1.16 28.54
CA SER A 70 6.47 1.30 27.17
C SER A 70 6.93 -0.03 26.56
N PHE A 71 7.29 -0.02 25.27
CA PHE A 71 8.02 -1.16 24.68
C PHE A 71 9.41 -1.32 25.34
N PRO A 72 9.91 -2.56 25.55
CA PRO A 72 11.16 -2.78 26.30
C PRO A 72 12.41 -2.10 25.75
N PHE A 73 12.54 -1.93 24.43
CA PHE A 73 13.69 -1.25 23.82
C PHE A 73 13.53 0.26 23.69
N PHE A 74 12.61 0.87 24.46
CA PHE A 74 12.31 2.29 24.36
C PHE A 74 13.42 3.13 24.98
N GLU A 75 14.11 3.89 24.14
CA GLU A 75 15.11 4.90 24.52
C GLU A 75 14.53 6.30 24.26
N PRO A 76 13.96 6.99 25.28
CA PRO A 76 13.14 8.18 25.08
C PRO A 76 13.84 9.29 24.28
N GLY A 77 15.09 9.57 24.64
CA GLY A 77 15.88 10.63 23.99
C GLY A 77 16.16 10.33 22.51
N ALA A 78 16.51 9.09 22.17
CA ALA A 78 16.73 8.70 20.78
C ALA A 78 15.43 8.71 19.98
N TYR A 79 14.34 8.24 20.59
CA TYR A 79 13.03 8.16 19.94
C TYR A 79 12.46 9.53 19.59
N LEU A 80 12.46 10.47 20.54
CA LEU A 80 11.94 11.84 20.37
C LEU A 80 12.74 12.70 19.38
N ARG A 81 14.02 12.34 19.13
CA ARG A 81 14.86 13.02 18.12
C ARG A 81 14.64 12.49 16.70
N SER A 82 13.82 11.46 16.50
CA SER A 82 13.60 10.91 15.16
C SER A 82 12.91 11.93 14.24
N ALA A 83 13.32 11.96 12.96
CA ALA A 83 12.78 12.89 11.98
C ALA A 83 11.26 12.74 11.78
N PHE A 84 10.75 11.52 11.92
CA PHE A 84 9.32 11.25 11.84
C PHE A 84 8.53 11.92 12.97
N LEU A 85 9.01 11.78 14.21
CA LEU A 85 8.37 12.37 15.40
C LEU A 85 8.36 13.90 15.35
N ALA A 86 9.37 14.53 14.73
CA ALA A 86 9.42 15.97 14.56
C ALA A 86 8.24 16.53 13.74
N GLY A 87 7.65 15.72 12.84
CA GLY A 87 6.46 16.08 12.06
C GLY A 87 5.14 15.86 12.78
N LEU A 88 5.14 15.22 13.96
CA LEU A 88 3.91 14.93 14.70
C LEU A 88 3.48 16.12 15.60
N PRO A 89 2.17 16.26 15.86
CA PRO A 89 1.63 17.23 16.81
C PRO A 89 2.34 17.25 18.17
N ALA A 90 2.37 18.43 18.80
CA ALA A 90 3.03 18.62 20.10
C ALA A 90 2.47 17.72 21.19
N ASP A 91 1.14 17.54 21.24
CA ASP A 91 0.48 16.68 22.23
C ASP A 91 0.96 15.22 22.17
N ILE A 92 1.27 14.72 20.97
CA ILE A 92 1.82 13.37 20.80
C ILE A 92 3.26 13.31 21.31
N ARG A 93 4.11 14.29 20.94
CA ARG A 93 5.51 14.33 21.39
C ARG A 93 5.61 14.46 22.92
N ASP A 94 4.80 15.34 23.50
CA ASP A 94 4.75 15.57 24.95
C ASP A 94 4.18 14.36 25.70
N GLY A 95 3.16 13.71 25.12
CA GLY A 95 2.61 12.46 25.64
C GLY A 95 3.63 11.33 25.67
N ILE A 96 4.46 11.19 24.62
CA ILE A 96 5.55 10.21 24.58
C ILE A 96 6.65 10.57 25.60
N ALA A 97 6.98 11.85 25.77
CA ALA A 97 7.95 12.28 26.76
C ALA A 97 7.48 11.99 28.20
N THR A 98 6.18 12.10 28.46
CA THR A 98 5.59 11.96 29.80
C THR A 98 5.28 10.52 30.16
N SER A 99 4.62 9.77 29.26
CA SER A 99 4.09 8.42 29.53
C SER A 99 4.82 7.32 28.76
N GLY A 100 5.71 7.70 27.84
CA GLY A 100 6.33 6.78 26.90
C GLY A 100 5.38 6.31 25.80
N ILE A 101 5.75 5.23 25.11
CA ILE A 101 4.96 4.67 24.01
C ILE A 101 4.99 3.15 24.03
N ARG A 102 3.84 2.51 23.76
CA ARG A 102 3.70 1.05 23.90
C ARG A 102 4.31 0.28 22.73
N ASN A 103 4.38 0.89 21.56
CA ASN A 103 4.82 0.27 20.32
C ASN A 103 5.91 1.13 19.68
N SER A 104 7.01 0.50 19.22
CA SER A 104 8.08 1.27 18.57
C SER A 104 7.65 1.93 17.26
N HIS A 105 6.83 1.23 16.48
CA HIS A 105 6.26 1.70 15.22
C HIS A 105 4.82 1.23 15.13
N LEU A 106 3.99 2.02 14.45
CA LEU A 106 2.56 1.91 14.46
C LEU A 106 1.95 1.81 13.07
N THR A 107 2.55 2.44 12.06
CA THR A 107 1.92 2.63 10.75
C THR A 107 2.77 2.05 9.61
N ALA A 108 2.15 1.20 8.78
CA ALA A 108 2.78 0.59 7.62
C ALA A 108 1.72 0.23 6.59
N ILE A 109 1.94 0.59 5.32
CA ILE A 109 1.03 0.19 4.23
C ILE A 109 1.61 -1.06 3.58
N ALA A 110 1.01 -2.21 3.85
CA ALA A 110 1.32 -3.47 3.19
C ALA A 110 0.47 -3.68 1.93
N PRO A 111 0.89 -4.54 1.00
CA PRO A 111 0.00 -5.00 -0.07
C PRO A 111 -1.17 -5.77 0.53
N SER A 112 -2.39 -5.49 0.09
CA SER A 112 -3.60 -6.13 0.58
C SER A 112 -4.29 -6.99 -0.49
N GLY A 113 -3.53 -7.47 -1.49
CA GLY A 113 -4.08 -8.04 -2.72
C GLY A 113 -5.09 -9.18 -2.55
N THR A 114 -4.93 -10.09 -1.58
CA THR A 114 -5.90 -11.17 -1.34
C THR A 114 -6.98 -10.76 -0.34
N ILE A 115 -6.64 -10.01 0.71
CA ILE A 115 -7.63 -9.55 1.71
C ILE A 115 -8.58 -8.50 1.12
N SER A 116 -8.19 -7.78 0.08
CA SER A 116 -9.07 -6.85 -0.62
C SER A 116 -10.22 -7.56 -1.36
N LEU A 117 -10.02 -8.83 -1.76
CA LEU A 117 -11.10 -9.68 -2.31
C LEU A 117 -12.19 -9.92 -1.28
N LEU A 118 -11.80 -10.25 -0.04
CA LEU A 118 -12.73 -10.45 1.07
C LEU A 118 -13.52 -9.16 1.37
N ALA A 119 -12.87 -8.01 1.20
CA ALA A 119 -13.50 -6.70 1.35
C ALA A 119 -14.32 -6.25 0.11
N GLY A 120 -14.64 -7.18 -0.80
CA GLY A 120 -15.50 -6.92 -1.96
C GLY A 120 -14.75 -6.57 -3.25
N ASN A 121 -13.47 -6.94 -3.34
CA ASN A 121 -12.54 -6.61 -4.43
C ASN A 121 -12.26 -5.10 -4.55
N LEU A 122 -11.89 -4.48 -3.42
CA LEU A 122 -11.39 -3.11 -3.37
C LEU A 122 -9.96 -3.02 -3.91
N SER A 123 -9.54 -1.80 -4.25
CA SER A 123 -8.14 -1.45 -4.48
C SER A 123 -7.22 -1.86 -3.31
N SER A 124 -6.01 -2.32 -3.65
CA SER A 124 -5.04 -2.83 -2.68
C SER A 124 -4.24 -1.70 -2.05
N GLY A 125 -4.20 -1.60 -0.73
CA GLY A 125 -3.39 -0.62 -0.03
C GLY A 125 -3.80 0.81 -0.41
N ILE A 126 -2.82 1.55 -0.93
CA ILE A 126 -3.02 2.88 -1.50
C ILE A 126 -2.98 2.87 -3.03
N GLU A 127 -2.98 1.71 -3.68
CA GLU A 127 -2.92 1.60 -5.13
C GLU A 127 -4.17 2.20 -5.79
N PRO A 128 -4.07 2.75 -7.01
CA PRO A 128 -5.25 3.01 -7.83
C PRO A 128 -5.97 1.69 -8.16
N VAL A 129 -7.21 1.79 -8.64
CA VAL A 129 -7.91 0.63 -9.19
C VAL A 129 -7.08 0.07 -10.35
N PHE A 130 -6.79 -1.24 -10.33
CA PHE A 130 -5.97 -1.85 -11.37
C PHE A 130 -6.68 -1.82 -12.74
N ASP A 131 -7.90 -2.33 -12.76
CA ASP A 131 -8.88 -2.31 -13.85
C ASP A 131 -10.26 -2.47 -13.19
N PHE A 132 -11.32 -1.93 -13.78
CA PHE A 132 -12.67 -2.01 -13.19
C PHE A 132 -13.32 -3.37 -13.38
N ARG A 133 -12.92 -4.11 -14.43
CA ARG A 133 -13.34 -5.48 -14.71
C ARG A 133 -12.16 -6.25 -15.30
N TYR A 134 -11.74 -7.32 -14.64
CA TYR A 134 -10.56 -8.10 -15.05
C TYR A 134 -10.68 -9.56 -14.65
N ARG A 135 -9.79 -10.39 -15.22
CA ARG A 135 -9.67 -11.80 -14.85
C ARG A 135 -8.54 -11.96 -13.84
N ARG A 136 -8.83 -12.66 -12.74
CA ARG A 136 -7.87 -12.99 -11.70
C ARG A 136 -7.68 -14.49 -11.61
N ARG A 137 -6.42 -14.92 -11.53
CA ARG A 137 -6.06 -16.31 -11.22
C ARG A 137 -6.01 -16.50 -9.71
N VAL A 138 -6.70 -17.51 -9.20
CA VAL A 138 -6.76 -17.89 -7.78
C VAL A 138 -6.32 -19.34 -7.67
N LEU A 139 -5.39 -19.60 -6.74
CA LEU A 139 -4.96 -20.95 -6.43
C LEU A 139 -6.02 -21.61 -5.55
N ASN A 140 -6.59 -22.72 -6.01
CA ASN A 140 -7.58 -23.49 -5.26
C ASN A 140 -6.90 -24.40 -4.21
N SER A 141 -7.71 -25.07 -3.37
CA SER A 141 -7.21 -26.00 -2.35
C SER A 141 -6.51 -27.24 -2.91
N GLU A 142 -6.68 -27.52 -4.19
CA GLU A 142 -6.09 -28.66 -4.91
C GLU A 142 -4.76 -28.28 -5.59
N GLY A 143 -4.32 -27.02 -5.45
CA GLY A 143 -3.08 -26.52 -6.05
C GLY A 143 -3.21 -26.16 -7.54
N ALA A 144 -4.42 -26.14 -8.10
CA ALA A 144 -4.69 -25.70 -9.46
C ALA A 144 -5.09 -24.21 -9.51
N TYR A 145 -4.73 -23.53 -10.59
CA TYR A 145 -5.15 -22.15 -10.81
C TYR A 145 -6.49 -22.11 -11.54
N GLU A 146 -7.47 -21.47 -10.92
CA GLU A 146 -8.76 -21.14 -11.53
C GLU A 146 -8.84 -19.65 -11.82
N SER A 147 -9.54 -19.30 -12.90
CA SER A 147 -9.66 -17.91 -13.35
C SER A 147 -11.08 -17.39 -13.17
N PHE A 148 -11.22 -16.36 -12.35
CA PHE A 148 -12.49 -15.70 -12.05
C PHE A 148 -12.53 -14.32 -12.68
N GLU A 149 -13.69 -13.94 -13.21
CA GLU A 149 -13.97 -12.56 -13.53
C GLU A 149 -14.32 -11.82 -12.26
N VAL A 150 -13.67 -10.68 -12.04
CA VAL A 150 -13.89 -9.84 -10.86
C VAL A 150 -14.10 -8.40 -11.29
N GLU A 151 -14.95 -7.72 -10.53
CA GLU A 151 -15.23 -6.30 -10.70
C GLU A 151 -14.78 -5.53 -9.47
N ASP A 152 -14.25 -4.34 -9.69
CA ASP A 152 -13.95 -3.38 -8.63
C ASP A 152 -15.22 -3.01 -7.82
N TYR A 153 -15.06 -2.76 -6.52
CA TYR A 153 -16.20 -2.49 -5.64
C TYR A 153 -16.91 -1.19 -6.01
N ALA A 154 -16.17 -0.09 -6.19
CA ALA A 154 -16.75 1.21 -6.50
C ALA A 154 -17.45 1.18 -7.86
N TRP A 155 -16.88 0.45 -8.83
CA TRP A 155 -17.52 0.17 -10.12
C TRP A 155 -18.86 -0.55 -9.98
N ARG A 156 -18.88 -1.69 -9.29
CA ARG A 156 -20.10 -2.48 -9.08
C ARG A 156 -21.17 -1.67 -8.35
N LEU A 157 -20.76 -0.88 -7.35
CA LEU A 157 -21.67 0.00 -6.62
C LEU A 157 -22.27 1.08 -7.53
N TRP A 158 -21.47 1.72 -8.38
CA TRP A 158 -21.94 2.70 -9.35
C TRP A 158 -22.97 2.11 -10.30
N ARG A 159 -22.66 0.95 -10.91
CA ARG A 159 -23.59 0.26 -11.81
C ARG A 159 -24.90 -0.10 -11.13
N ARG A 160 -24.86 -0.56 -9.88
CA ARG A 160 -26.07 -0.85 -9.10
C ARG A 160 -26.93 0.40 -8.85
N LEU A 161 -26.31 1.54 -8.58
CA LEU A 161 -27.01 2.77 -8.20
C LEU A 161 -27.47 3.62 -9.41
N LYS A 162 -26.73 3.55 -10.52
CA LYS A 162 -26.90 4.45 -11.67
C LYS A 162 -27.23 3.71 -12.97
N GLY A 163 -27.17 2.39 -12.99
CA GLY A 163 -27.36 1.58 -14.19
C GLY A 163 -26.16 1.66 -15.15
N GLU A 164 -26.43 1.49 -16.45
CA GLU A 164 -25.40 1.41 -17.49
C GLU A 164 -24.91 2.78 -18.00
N VAL A 165 -24.98 3.82 -17.18
CA VAL A 165 -24.51 5.17 -17.55
C VAL A 165 -22.97 5.27 -17.55
N PRO A 166 -22.38 6.18 -18.36
CA PRO A 166 -20.95 6.46 -18.33
C PRO A 166 -20.46 6.82 -16.92
N THR A 167 -19.25 6.38 -16.58
CA THR A 167 -18.62 6.73 -15.30
C THR A 167 -18.08 8.16 -15.32
N PRO A 168 -18.12 8.88 -14.19
CA PRO A 168 -17.47 10.18 -14.05
C PRO A 168 -15.95 10.10 -14.24
N ALA A 169 -15.32 11.26 -14.47
CA ALA A 169 -13.86 11.36 -14.67
C ALA A 169 -13.01 10.85 -13.50
N CYS A 170 -13.57 10.73 -12.28
CA CYS A 170 -12.85 10.17 -11.13
C CYS A 170 -12.59 8.66 -11.26
N PHE A 171 -13.31 7.94 -12.12
CA PHE A 171 -13.07 6.52 -12.40
C PHE A 171 -11.83 6.35 -13.29
N VAL A 172 -10.66 6.43 -12.65
CA VAL A 172 -9.36 6.19 -13.29
C VAL A 172 -8.72 4.90 -12.84
N ASP A 173 -8.17 4.17 -13.80
CA ASP A 173 -7.42 2.95 -13.55
C ASP A 173 -5.91 3.23 -13.49
N ALA A 174 -5.14 2.21 -13.10
CA ALA A 174 -3.71 2.32 -12.90
C ALA A 174 -2.91 2.64 -14.18
N ARG A 175 -3.46 2.34 -15.36
CA ARG A 175 -2.83 2.55 -16.68
C ARG A 175 -3.06 3.96 -17.22
N SER A 176 -4.18 4.57 -16.83
CA SER A 176 -4.52 5.95 -17.17
C SER A 176 -3.72 6.99 -16.38
N LEU A 177 -2.98 6.56 -15.34
CA LEU A 177 -2.19 7.44 -14.47
C LEU A 177 -0.73 7.51 -14.90
N SER A 178 -0.16 8.72 -14.89
CA SER A 178 1.27 8.90 -15.13
C SER A 178 2.12 8.33 -13.97
N PRO A 179 3.36 7.88 -14.23
CA PRO A 179 4.27 7.44 -13.17
C PRO A 179 4.47 8.49 -12.08
N GLN A 180 4.46 9.78 -12.46
CA GLN A 180 4.53 10.89 -11.51
C GLN A 180 3.31 10.92 -10.57
N ALA A 181 2.09 10.73 -11.08
CA ALA A 181 0.89 10.73 -10.26
C ALA A 181 0.88 9.61 -9.22
N HIS A 182 1.41 8.43 -9.58
CA HIS A 182 1.63 7.33 -8.63
C HIS A 182 2.59 7.73 -7.51
N LEU A 183 3.73 8.31 -7.86
CA LEU A 183 4.73 8.76 -6.89
C LEU A 183 4.18 9.88 -5.99
N ASP A 184 3.48 10.85 -6.56
CA ASP A 184 2.93 11.99 -5.83
C ASP A 184 1.91 11.55 -4.77
N MET A 185 1.09 10.53 -5.06
CA MET A 185 0.19 9.95 -4.06
C MET A 185 1.00 9.33 -2.92
N GLN A 186 2.02 8.52 -3.22
CA GLN A 186 2.87 7.93 -2.18
C GLN A 186 3.52 9.01 -1.30
N ALA A 187 4.06 10.05 -1.93
CA ALA A 187 4.71 11.16 -1.25
C ALA A 187 3.74 11.92 -0.34
N ALA A 188 2.47 12.07 -0.75
CA ALA A 188 1.46 12.74 0.06
C ALA A 188 1.14 12.00 1.37
N LEU A 189 1.15 10.67 1.37
CA LEU A 189 0.86 9.86 2.57
C LEU A 189 2.10 9.57 3.42
N GLN A 190 3.30 9.61 2.83
CA GLN A 190 4.54 9.21 3.50
C GLN A 190 4.81 9.90 4.85
N PRO A 191 4.53 11.21 5.05
CA PRO A 191 4.74 11.88 6.33
C PRO A 191 3.97 11.27 7.51
N TRP A 192 2.91 10.50 7.22
CA TRP A 192 2.02 9.90 8.23
C TRP A 192 2.22 8.39 8.37
N VAL A 193 3.27 7.83 7.74
CA VAL A 193 3.62 6.40 7.80
C VAL A 193 5.05 6.26 8.34
N ASP A 194 5.18 5.75 9.56
CA ASP A 194 6.47 5.63 10.29
C ASP A 194 7.39 4.55 9.72
N ASN A 195 6.84 3.45 9.20
CA ASN A 195 7.56 2.48 8.37
C ASN A 195 7.52 2.91 6.90
N ALA A 196 7.33 1.97 5.97
CA ALA A 196 7.29 2.22 4.54
C ALA A 196 5.89 2.01 3.96
N ILE A 197 5.71 2.49 2.73
CA ILE A 197 4.52 2.27 1.93
C ILE A 197 4.88 1.29 0.82
N SER A 198 4.19 0.15 0.78
CA SER A 198 4.26 -0.78 -0.36
C SER A 198 3.33 -0.29 -1.45
N LYS A 199 3.86 0.58 -2.32
CA LYS A 199 3.18 1.06 -3.52
C LYS A 199 4.05 0.83 -4.75
N THR A 200 3.40 0.43 -5.84
CA THR A 200 3.99 0.21 -7.14
C THR A 200 3.70 1.40 -8.05
N ILE A 201 4.75 1.96 -8.65
CA ILE A 201 4.67 2.94 -9.72
C ILE A 201 4.62 2.16 -11.03
N ASN A 202 3.47 2.18 -11.69
CA ASN A 202 3.33 1.56 -13.01
C ASN A 202 3.97 2.47 -14.07
N VAL A 203 4.90 1.92 -14.84
CA VAL A 203 5.68 2.61 -15.86
C VAL A 203 5.35 2.00 -17.23
N PRO A 204 4.91 2.80 -18.22
CA PRO A 204 4.68 2.32 -19.57
C PRO A 204 5.91 1.65 -20.20
N ALA A 205 5.68 0.70 -21.12
CA ALA A 205 6.77 0.00 -21.79
C ALA A 205 7.60 0.96 -22.67
N ASP A 206 6.98 1.98 -23.26
CA ASP A 206 7.61 3.01 -24.09
C ASP A 206 8.09 4.24 -23.29
N TYR A 207 8.06 4.20 -21.94
CA TYR A 207 8.45 5.33 -21.12
C TYR A 207 9.95 5.69 -21.28
N PRO A 208 10.31 6.96 -21.53
CA PRO A 208 11.70 7.36 -21.79
C PRO A 208 12.65 7.01 -20.63
N TYR A 209 13.83 6.48 -20.95
CA TYR A 209 14.80 6.04 -19.94
C TYR A 209 15.19 7.16 -18.96
N GLU A 210 15.46 8.37 -19.47
CA GLU A 210 15.86 9.50 -18.62
C GLU A 210 14.75 9.92 -17.66
N GLU A 211 13.50 9.88 -18.12
CA GLU A 211 12.35 10.14 -17.23
C GLU A 211 12.17 9.04 -16.19
N PHE A 212 12.37 7.78 -16.60
CA PHE A 212 12.29 6.63 -15.69
C PHE A 212 13.37 6.72 -14.60
N SER A 213 14.63 6.93 -14.99
CA SER A 213 15.75 7.13 -14.06
C SER A 213 15.48 8.32 -13.12
N GLY A 214 14.94 9.42 -13.69
CA GLY A 214 14.54 10.61 -12.96
C GLY A 214 13.50 10.37 -11.86
N LEU A 215 12.64 9.34 -11.97
CA LEU A 215 11.64 9.02 -10.93
C LEU A 215 12.29 8.68 -9.59
N TYR A 216 13.40 7.95 -9.57
CA TYR A 216 14.09 7.62 -8.32
C TYR A 216 14.68 8.87 -7.65
N GLY A 217 15.23 9.79 -8.44
CA GLY A 217 15.71 11.08 -7.93
C GLY A 217 14.57 11.94 -7.36
N LYS A 218 13.40 11.93 -8.00
CA LYS A 218 12.20 12.60 -7.49
C LYS A 218 11.68 11.95 -6.21
N ALA A 219 11.67 10.61 -6.16
CA ALA A 219 11.27 9.86 -4.98
C ALA A 219 12.18 10.16 -3.77
N TYR A 220 13.49 10.17 -3.98
CA TYR A 220 14.46 10.56 -2.97
C TYR A 220 14.21 11.99 -2.45
N ARG A 221 14.05 12.96 -3.36
CA ARG A 221 13.76 14.36 -2.97
C ARG A 221 12.42 14.54 -2.27
N ALA A 222 11.43 13.71 -2.61
CA ALA A 222 10.13 13.70 -1.94
C ALA A 222 10.16 13.04 -0.55
N GLY A 223 11.29 12.44 -0.15
CA GLY A 223 11.44 11.79 1.15
C GLY A 223 10.66 10.48 1.29
N VAL A 224 10.28 9.84 0.16
CA VAL A 224 9.64 8.52 0.23
C VAL A 224 10.66 7.45 0.63
N LYS A 225 10.23 6.52 1.48
CA LYS A 225 11.10 5.50 2.09
C LYS A 225 11.31 4.27 1.21
N GLY A 226 10.59 4.19 0.10
CA GLY A 226 10.70 3.14 -0.91
C GLY A 226 10.15 3.62 -2.24
N CYS A 227 10.60 3.01 -3.34
CA CYS A 227 10.15 3.34 -4.69
C CYS A 227 10.18 2.07 -5.54
N THR A 228 9.05 1.35 -5.56
CA THR A 228 8.89 0.14 -6.37
C THR A 228 8.29 0.51 -7.71
N THR A 229 8.89 0.02 -8.80
CA THR A 229 8.42 0.30 -10.16
C THR A 229 8.09 -0.99 -10.87
N TYR A 230 6.96 -1.02 -11.58
CA TYR A 230 6.59 -2.12 -12.45
C TYR A 230 6.52 -1.62 -13.90
N ARG A 231 7.33 -2.22 -14.77
CA ARG A 231 7.31 -2.00 -16.21
C ARG A 231 6.94 -3.31 -16.90
N PRO A 232 5.88 -3.34 -17.72
CA PRO A 232 5.51 -4.55 -18.45
C PRO A 232 6.67 -5.02 -19.35
N VAL A 233 6.92 -6.33 -19.34
CA VAL A 233 7.87 -7.00 -20.24
C VAL A 233 7.19 -8.23 -20.84
N PRO A 234 7.40 -8.53 -22.14
CA PRO A 234 6.68 -9.61 -22.83
C PRO A 234 6.80 -11.00 -22.18
N MET A 235 7.91 -11.26 -21.48
CA MET A 235 8.24 -12.58 -20.91
C MET A 235 7.85 -12.77 -19.43
N ARG A 236 7.13 -11.81 -18.79
CA ARG A 236 6.65 -12.00 -17.40
C ARG A 236 5.16 -12.30 -17.38
N GLY A 237 4.79 -13.48 -16.89
CA GLY A 237 3.40 -13.80 -16.57
C GLY A 237 2.81 -12.79 -15.58
N ALA A 238 1.55 -12.41 -15.79
CA ALA A 238 0.82 -11.49 -14.92
C ALA A 238 -0.19 -12.24 -14.04
N VAL A 239 -0.36 -11.80 -12.79
CA VAL A 239 -1.41 -12.30 -11.90
C VAL A 239 -2.77 -11.70 -12.26
N LEU A 240 -2.75 -10.46 -12.79
CA LEU A 240 -3.91 -9.69 -13.20
C LEU A 240 -3.85 -9.46 -14.71
N VAL A 241 -4.92 -9.81 -15.43
CA VAL A 241 -5.01 -9.65 -16.89
C VAL A 241 -6.21 -8.76 -17.20
N ALA A 242 -5.96 -7.62 -17.85
CA ALA A 242 -6.99 -6.68 -18.26
C ALA A 242 -7.99 -7.29 -19.25
N GLY A 243 -9.25 -6.87 -19.17
CA GLY A 243 -10.28 -7.28 -20.15
C GLY A 243 -10.23 -6.40 -21.41
N GLY A 244 -9.78 -6.94 -22.55
CA GLY A 244 -9.95 -6.27 -23.85
C GLY A 244 -8.75 -6.26 -24.81
N GLY A 245 -7.60 -6.84 -24.47
CA GLY A 245 -6.48 -7.04 -25.41
C GLY A 245 -6.50 -8.45 -26.00
N ALA A 246 -6.21 -8.58 -27.31
CA ALA A 246 -6.04 -9.87 -27.98
C ALA A 246 -5.19 -10.81 -27.13
N GLY A 247 -5.73 -12.01 -26.88
CA GLY A 247 -5.10 -13.00 -26.02
C GLY A 247 -3.67 -13.25 -26.47
N ILE A 248 -2.71 -12.89 -25.62
CA ILE A 248 -1.39 -13.49 -25.69
C ILE A 248 -1.60 -14.94 -25.27
N SER A 249 -1.41 -15.88 -26.20
CA SER A 249 -1.34 -17.29 -25.86
C SER A 249 -0.15 -17.48 -24.94
N THR A 250 -0.39 -17.64 -23.64
CA THR A 250 0.63 -18.14 -22.72
C THR A 250 0.60 -19.66 -22.78
N ASP A 251 1.07 -20.21 -23.90
CA ASP A 251 1.57 -21.57 -23.92
C ASP A 251 3.05 -21.49 -23.55
N GLU A 252 3.33 -21.29 -22.26
CA GLU A 252 4.68 -21.35 -21.72
C GLU A 252 4.67 -22.19 -20.45
N THR A 253 5.13 -23.43 -20.61
CA THR A 253 5.60 -24.38 -19.61
C THR A 253 6.91 -23.90 -18.92
N GLY A 254 7.03 -22.60 -18.69
CA GLY A 254 8.18 -22.00 -18.01
C GLY A 254 7.99 -21.98 -16.50
N PRO A 255 9.01 -22.31 -15.68
CA PRO A 255 8.88 -22.31 -14.23
C PRO A 255 8.55 -20.91 -13.71
N HIS A 256 7.55 -20.86 -12.83
CA HIS A 256 7.07 -19.67 -12.14
C HIS A 256 8.22 -19.01 -11.36
N CYS A 257 8.20 -17.68 -11.25
CA CYS A 257 9.19 -16.85 -10.55
C CYS A 257 9.36 -17.16 -9.04
N CYS A 258 8.63 -18.15 -8.50
CA CYS A 258 8.68 -18.60 -7.12
C CYS A 258 8.81 -20.14 -7.07
N SER A 259 9.71 -20.73 -7.85
CA SER A 259 10.14 -22.10 -7.59
C SER A 259 11.20 -22.12 -6.48
N ILE A 260 11.19 -23.19 -5.68
CA ILE A 260 12.18 -23.46 -4.62
C ILE A 260 13.62 -23.52 -5.16
N GLU A 261 13.79 -23.65 -6.48
CA GLU A 261 15.07 -23.90 -7.15
C GLU A 261 15.87 -22.63 -7.50
N ARG A 262 15.45 -21.44 -7.06
CA ARG A 262 16.27 -20.21 -7.19
C ARG A 262 16.91 -19.82 -5.85
N GLU A 263 17.82 -20.67 -5.39
CA GLU A 263 18.94 -20.27 -4.52
C GLU A 263 20.26 -20.41 -5.30
N ALA A 264 21.11 -19.39 -5.17
CA ALA A 264 22.47 -19.21 -5.72
C ALA A 264 22.61 -18.99 -7.24
N ASP A 265 22.71 -17.71 -7.63
CA ASP A 265 23.89 -17.13 -8.30
C ASP A 265 23.89 -15.60 -8.12
#